data_AF-A0A2B8B4Q8-F1
#
_entry.id   AF-A0A2B8B4Q8-F1
#
_cell.length_a   1.000
_cell.length_b   1.000
_cell.length_c   1.000
_cell.angle_alpha   90.00
_cell.angle_beta   90.00
_cell.angle_gamma   90.00
#
_symmetry.space_group_name_H-M   'P 1'
#
loop_
_entity.id
_entity.type
_entity.pdbx_description
1 polymer ?
#
loop_
_entity_poly.entity_id
_entity_poly.type
_entity_poly.pdbx_seq_one_letter_code
_entity_poly.pdbx_strand_id
1 'polypeptide(L)'
;MIEMALIAQVLVLVLVTAVYLSSGSASMFHPLTLYLIFHTLVFVMRPILVHTQHFDDVWLFMGFWPSEQQFVMTLVVSSVALIAFAAACIWAGLARPDWTPNGEPAPVFTFDRVDIVAFLTTAALLGPLAIYSAVQRQGGASFDGTGDVQMERDPLTGQPIYTNTTGYIAEAHSMGLPLTLGLIWVCRFHPLSFIPFAGFVAYRAYLGWGRWAIIMGILGLVLLMLYRSRTKWFRLWHVLAAIPVMGLFTVLGNNRDAFRDVLAGDAPASVLLKFNGGSGSGRALDALAGQDLANFDFLAYILWVVPKQSATYTWFTQYLQLFTEPIPRLLWPGKPVGAPVKWVDLNDYGVFYNLTTSLPGDGWMSAGWIGMIVTMVVVGLILGRLHRWFWTSGFRNRYAVLFYCAFLPLCLQWFRDGNITIVKFGFFSLLPILLWIGLTRALRAWGILDDDPLRPVVAQPNYVGRRPS
;
A
#
# COMPACT_ATOMS: atom_id res chain seq x y z
N MET A 1 13.54 29.98 -14.03
CA MET A 1 12.22 29.38 -14.38
C MET A 1 11.80 28.29 -13.40
N ILE A 2 12.71 27.43 -12.95
CA ILE A 2 12.42 26.33 -12.01
C ILE A 2 11.79 26.83 -10.69
N GLU A 3 12.36 27.87 -10.07
CA GLU A 3 11.85 28.42 -8.80
C GLU A 3 10.37 28.80 -8.88
N MET A 4 9.96 29.49 -9.96
CA MET A 4 8.56 29.87 -10.17
C MET A 4 7.65 28.65 -10.34
N ALA A 5 8.14 27.59 -11.03
CA ALA A 5 7.39 26.35 -11.19
C ALA A 5 7.26 25.59 -9.86
N LEU A 6 8.29 25.58 -9.01
CA LEU A 6 8.24 25.01 -7.66
C LEU A 6 7.21 25.75 -6.79
N ILE A 7 7.22 27.09 -6.80
CA ILE A 7 6.22 27.91 -6.10
C ILE A 7 4.82 27.58 -6.60
N ALA A 8 4.62 27.54 -7.92
CA ALA A 8 3.33 27.20 -8.52
C ALA A 8 2.85 25.81 -8.09
N GLN A 9 3.74 24.81 -8.03
CA GLN A 9 3.39 23.47 -7.59
C GLN A 9 2.94 23.42 -6.12
N VAL A 10 3.63 24.15 -5.23
CA VAL A 10 3.21 24.30 -3.82
C VAL A 10 1.83 24.95 -3.74
N LEU A 11 1.57 26.00 -4.54
CA LEU A 11 0.26 26.65 -4.58
C LEU A 11 -0.85 25.70 -5.06
N VAL A 12 -0.59 24.87 -6.08
CA VAL A 12 -1.52 23.84 -6.54
C VAL A 12 -1.83 22.84 -5.43
N LEU A 13 -0.81 22.34 -4.72
CA LEU A 13 -1.00 21.43 -3.59
C LEU A 13 -1.87 22.08 -2.50
N VAL A 14 -1.57 23.32 -2.11
CA VAL A 14 -2.33 24.06 -1.09
C VAL A 14 -3.78 24.25 -1.52
N LEU A 15 -4.02 24.65 -2.77
CA LEU A 15 -5.37 24.85 -3.31
C LEU A 15 -6.17 23.54 -3.32
N VAL A 16 -5.60 22.45 -3.84
CA VAL A 16 -6.27 21.14 -3.86
C VAL A 16 -6.56 20.66 -2.44
N THR A 17 -5.63 20.85 -1.51
CA THR A 17 -5.82 20.52 -0.09
C THR A 17 -6.93 21.35 0.54
N ALA A 18 -6.98 22.65 0.27
CA ALA A 18 -8.03 23.53 0.77
C ALA A 18 -9.41 23.10 0.26
N VAL A 19 -9.55 22.88 -1.06
CA VAL A 19 -10.79 22.36 -1.67
C VAL A 19 -11.21 21.03 -1.05
N TYR A 20 -10.26 20.11 -0.86
CA TYR A 20 -10.50 18.83 -0.23
C TYR A 20 -10.98 18.98 1.23
N LEU A 21 -10.32 19.80 2.04
CA LEU A 21 -10.73 20.05 3.43
C LEU A 21 -12.12 20.71 3.51
N SER A 22 -12.45 21.58 2.56
CA SER A 22 -13.76 22.24 2.45
C SER A 22 -14.88 21.31 1.96
N SER A 23 -14.58 20.16 1.34
CA SER A 23 -15.59 19.23 0.80
C SER A 23 -16.46 18.56 1.88
N GLY A 24 -16.00 18.55 3.13
CA GLY A 24 -16.65 17.86 4.25
C GLY A 24 -16.45 16.34 4.24
N SER A 25 -15.92 15.73 3.18
CA SER A 25 -15.55 14.30 3.15
C SER A 25 -14.15 14.03 3.73
N ALA A 26 -13.40 15.09 4.07
CA ALA A 26 -12.01 14.97 4.46
C ALA A 26 -11.79 14.17 5.75
N SER A 27 -10.96 13.13 5.65
CA SER A 27 -10.54 12.27 6.77
C SER A 27 -9.33 11.42 6.42
N MET A 28 -8.69 10.80 7.42
CA MET A 28 -7.66 9.78 7.21
C MET A 28 -8.17 8.53 6.50
N PHE A 29 -9.49 8.30 6.50
CA PHE A 29 -10.12 7.21 5.77
C PHE A 29 -10.27 7.51 4.29
N HIS A 30 -10.12 8.76 3.85
CA HIS A 30 -10.26 9.11 2.45
C HIS A 30 -8.94 8.87 1.69
N PRO A 31 -8.95 8.19 0.53
CA PRO A 31 -7.73 7.88 -0.23
C PRO A 31 -6.97 9.11 -0.71
N LEU A 32 -7.66 10.21 -1.01
CA LEU A 32 -7.03 11.50 -1.31
C LEU A 32 -6.12 12.01 -0.18
N THR A 33 -6.40 11.71 1.10
CA THR A 33 -5.49 12.10 2.19
C THR A 33 -4.13 11.41 2.04
N LEU A 34 -4.13 10.11 1.76
CA LEU A 34 -2.89 9.35 1.55
C LEU A 34 -2.18 9.79 0.27
N TYR A 35 -2.93 10.06 -0.80
CA TYR A 35 -2.35 10.59 -2.03
C TYR A 35 -1.74 11.97 -1.84
N LEU A 36 -2.37 12.87 -1.08
CA LEU A 36 -1.82 14.20 -0.78
C LEU A 36 -0.53 14.10 0.04
N ILE A 37 -0.47 13.20 1.03
CA ILE A 37 0.77 12.95 1.79
C ILE A 37 1.86 12.43 0.85
N PHE A 38 1.56 11.40 0.06
CA PHE A 38 2.50 10.85 -0.92
C PHE A 38 2.98 11.93 -1.90
N HIS A 39 2.06 12.68 -2.51
CA HIS A 39 2.36 13.71 -3.50
C HIS A 39 3.21 14.85 -2.89
N THR A 40 2.92 15.24 -1.65
CA THR A 40 3.72 16.24 -0.91
C THR A 40 5.16 15.74 -0.76
N LEU A 41 5.36 14.48 -0.36
CA LEU A 41 6.69 13.91 -0.15
C LEU A 41 7.48 13.83 -1.46
N VAL A 42 6.91 13.19 -2.47
CA VAL A 42 7.69 12.75 -3.65
C VAL A 42 7.60 13.68 -4.85
N PHE A 43 6.57 14.53 -4.93
CA PHE A 43 6.39 15.44 -6.06
C PHE A 43 6.52 16.90 -5.67
N VAL A 44 6.48 17.29 -4.39
CA VAL A 44 6.64 18.70 -3.97
C VAL A 44 7.94 18.89 -3.18
N MET A 45 8.14 18.14 -2.09
CA MET A 45 9.36 18.28 -1.29
C MET A 45 10.60 17.75 -2.01
N ARG A 46 10.51 16.57 -2.66
CA ARG A 46 11.61 16.00 -3.43
C ARG A 46 12.20 16.97 -4.48
N PRO A 47 11.43 17.58 -5.41
CA PRO A 47 12.04 18.51 -6.37
C PRO A 47 12.60 19.79 -5.74
N ILE A 48 12.04 20.28 -4.62
CA ILE A 48 12.63 21.39 -3.87
C ILE A 48 14.02 20.99 -3.33
N LEU A 49 14.12 19.80 -2.73
CA LEU A 49 15.38 19.28 -2.19
C LEU A 49 16.39 18.99 -3.29
N VAL A 50 15.96 18.39 -4.39
CA VAL A 50 16.80 18.18 -5.56
C VAL A 50 17.35 19.50 -6.10
N HIS A 51 16.52 20.54 -6.23
CA HIS A 51 16.95 21.85 -6.73
C HIS A 51 17.87 22.60 -5.76
N THR A 52 17.62 22.52 -4.45
CA THR A 52 18.31 23.35 -3.43
C THR A 52 19.44 22.64 -2.71
N GLN A 53 19.41 21.30 -2.63
CA GLN A 53 20.37 20.46 -1.91
C GLN A 53 21.15 19.52 -2.85
N HIS A 54 20.91 19.58 -4.18
CA HIS A 54 21.63 18.78 -5.18
C HIS A 54 21.50 17.26 -4.93
N PHE A 55 20.28 16.77 -4.70
CA PHE A 55 19.98 15.35 -4.52
C PHE A 55 20.00 14.59 -5.86
N ASP A 56 21.18 14.57 -6.48
CA ASP A 56 21.37 14.21 -7.88
C ASP A 56 21.76 12.73 -8.09
N ASP A 57 21.99 11.98 -7.01
CA ASP A 57 22.44 10.59 -7.05
C ASP A 57 21.52 9.68 -7.87
N VAL A 58 20.21 9.95 -7.84
CA VAL A 58 19.23 9.13 -8.56
C VAL A 58 19.30 9.38 -10.07
N TRP A 59 19.60 10.61 -10.49
CA TRP A 59 19.84 10.94 -11.89
C TRP A 59 21.11 10.29 -12.41
N LEU A 60 22.19 10.36 -11.63
CA LEU A 60 23.45 9.68 -11.92
C LEU A 60 23.26 8.17 -12.04
N PHE A 61 22.49 7.57 -11.13
CA PHE A 61 22.16 6.15 -11.18
C PHE A 61 21.44 5.78 -12.48
N MET A 62 20.43 6.55 -12.90
CA MET A 62 19.71 6.30 -14.15
C MET A 62 20.54 6.60 -15.41
N GLY A 63 21.66 7.32 -15.28
CA GLY A 63 22.48 7.77 -16.40
C GLY A 63 21.85 8.92 -17.19
N PHE A 64 21.04 9.75 -16.55
CA PHE A 64 20.25 10.81 -17.17
C PHE A 64 20.37 12.11 -16.37
N TRP A 65 20.38 13.27 -17.04
CA TRP A 65 20.32 14.58 -16.40
C TRP A 65 19.20 15.44 -16.98
N PRO A 66 18.22 15.90 -16.20
CA PRO A 66 17.13 16.71 -16.73
C PRO A 66 17.60 18.11 -17.10
N SER A 67 17.19 18.59 -18.28
CA SER A 67 17.27 20.02 -18.61
C SER A 67 16.28 20.82 -17.75
N GLU A 68 16.45 22.14 -17.65
CA GLU A 68 15.50 22.98 -16.91
C GLU A 68 14.07 22.83 -17.42
N GLN A 69 13.90 22.73 -18.74
CA GLN A 69 12.60 22.54 -19.36
C GLN A 69 11.99 21.19 -18.97
N GLN A 70 12.80 20.13 -18.90
CA GLN A 70 12.36 18.80 -18.50
C GLN A 70 11.95 18.76 -17.02
N PHE A 71 12.72 19.44 -16.17
CA PHE A 71 12.39 19.61 -14.75
C PHE A 71 11.04 20.31 -14.59
N VAL A 72 10.84 21.46 -15.25
CA VAL A 72 9.58 22.22 -15.23
C VAL A 72 8.43 21.39 -15.78
N MET A 73 8.62 20.69 -16.89
CA MET A 73 7.60 19.80 -17.47
C MET A 73 7.16 18.71 -16.48
N THR A 74 8.11 18.15 -15.72
CA THR A 74 7.81 17.15 -14.69
C THR A 74 6.94 17.71 -13.57
N LEU A 75 7.19 18.96 -13.15
CA LEU A 75 6.34 19.67 -12.17
C LEU A 75 4.94 19.90 -12.72
N VAL A 76 4.81 20.29 -14.00
CA VAL A 76 3.51 20.50 -14.65
C VAL A 76 2.73 19.18 -14.75
N VAL A 77 3.36 18.10 -15.24
CA VAL A 77 2.72 16.79 -15.38
C VAL A 77 2.22 16.27 -14.03
N SER A 78 3.07 16.31 -13.00
CA SER A 78 2.67 15.87 -11.65
C SER A 78 1.55 16.74 -11.07
N SER A 79 1.56 18.06 -11.30
CA SER A 79 0.49 18.96 -10.85
C SER A 79 -0.86 18.68 -11.51
N VAL A 80 -0.86 18.46 -12.84
CA VAL A 80 -2.09 18.08 -13.58
C VAL A 80 -2.59 16.73 -13.10
N ALA A 81 -1.69 15.77 -12.86
CA ALA A 81 -2.03 14.47 -12.32
C ALA A 81 -2.72 14.58 -10.94
N LEU A 82 -2.19 15.42 -10.04
CA LEU A 82 -2.81 15.70 -8.75
C LEU A 82 -4.22 16.26 -8.90
N ILE A 83 -4.42 17.26 -9.76
CA ILE A 83 -5.73 17.87 -9.99
C ILE A 83 -6.72 16.83 -10.54
N ALA A 84 -6.31 16.07 -11.56
CA ALA A 84 -7.16 15.05 -12.18
C ALA A 84 -7.61 13.98 -11.18
N PHE A 85 -6.67 13.44 -10.40
CA PHE A 85 -6.98 12.45 -9.37
C PHE A 85 -7.84 13.04 -8.25
N ALA A 86 -7.50 14.23 -7.73
CA ALA A 86 -8.23 14.86 -6.64
C ALA A 86 -9.67 15.19 -7.03
N ALA A 87 -9.89 15.77 -8.22
CA ALA A 87 -11.22 16.08 -8.72
C ALA A 87 -12.08 14.82 -8.83
N ALA A 88 -11.56 13.76 -9.46
CA ALA A 88 -12.26 12.48 -9.61
C ALA A 88 -12.54 11.81 -8.24
N CYS A 89 -11.53 11.80 -7.36
CA CYS A 89 -11.62 11.14 -6.06
C CYS A 89 -12.58 11.87 -5.12
N ILE A 90 -12.57 13.20 -5.09
CA ILE A 90 -13.54 13.99 -4.32
C ILE A 90 -14.93 13.72 -4.87
N TRP A 91 -15.16 13.91 -6.17
CA TRP A 91 -16.47 13.76 -6.79
C TRP A 91 -17.11 12.39 -6.53
N ALA A 92 -16.35 11.31 -6.74
CA ALA A 92 -16.81 9.95 -6.48
C ALA A 92 -16.90 9.62 -4.97
N GLY A 93 -16.11 10.30 -4.15
CA GLY A 93 -15.97 10.09 -2.70
C GLY A 93 -16.75 11.05 -1.81
N LEU A 94 -17.63 11.91 -2.37
CA LEU A 94 -18.51 12.80 -1.62
C LEU A 94 -19.43 12.00 -0.70
N ALA A 95 -18.93 11.73 0.50
CA ALA A 95 -19.60 11.12 1.64
C ALA A 95 -18.94 11.68 2.90
N ARG A 96 -19.73 12.28 3.79
CA ARG A 96 -19.20 12.85 5.03
C ARG A 96 -18.91 11.73 6.02
N PRO A 97 -17.71 11.68 6.63
CA PRO A 97 -17.45 10.82 7.78
C PRO A 97 -18.47 11.09 8.88
N ASP A 98 -19.37 10.14 9.09
CA ASP A 98 -20.43 10.22 10.08
C ASP A 98 -20.39 8.98 10.96
N TRP A 99 -20.13 9.18 12.25
CA TRP A 99 -20.10 8.13 13.27
C TRP A 99 -21.48 7.87 13.87
N THR A 100 -22.47 8.71 13.53
CA THR A 100 -23.85 8.66 14.00
C THR A 100 -24.85 8.78 12.84
N PRO A 101 -24.74 7.95 11.78
CA PRO A 101 -25.64 8.05 10.64
C PRO A 101 -27.09 7.83 11.08
N ASN A 102 -27.97 8.79 10.77
CA ASN A 102 -29.37 8.85 11.19
C ASN A 102 -29.59 8.98 12.71
N GLY A 103 -28.60 9.50 13.44
CA GLY A 103 -28.66 9.63 14.90
C GLY A 103 -28.41 8.33 15.67
N GLU A 104 -28.16 7.22 14.97
CA GLU A 104 -27.81 5.94 15.59
C GLU A 104 -26.30 5.86 15.84
N PRO A 105 -25.84 5.49 17.05
CA PRO A 105 -24.42 5.32 17.30
C PRO A 105 -23.84 4.21 16.41
N ALA A 106 -22.60 4.42 15.96
CA ALA A 106 -21.86 3.41 15.23
C ALA A 106 -21.87 2.06 15.96
N PRO A 107 -22.08 0.94 15.24
CA PRO A 107 -22.27 -0.36 15.86
C PRO A 107 -21.03 -0.77 16.68
N VAL A 108 -21.31 -1.34 17.85
CA VAL A 108 -20.32 -2.08 18.64
C VAL A 108 -20.30 -3.49 18.10
N PHE A 109 -19.19 -3.88 17.47
CA PHE A 109 -19.09 -5.21 16.89
C PHE A 109 -18.81 -6.25 17.95
N THR A 110 -19.62 -7.30 17.94
CA THR A 110 -19.34 -8.56 18.60
C THR A 110 -18.98 -9.60 17.53
N PHE A 111 -18.10 -10.52 17.89
CA PHE A 111 -17.77 -11.70 17.10
C PHE A 111 -18.36 -12.89 17.84
N ASP A 112 -19.22 -13.63 17.17
CA ASP A 112 -19.78 -14.85 17.72
C ASP A 112 -18.83 -16.04 17.50
N ARG A 113 -19.23 -17.21 17.98
CA ARG A 113 -18.42 -18.43 17.90
C ARG A 113 -18.12 -18.80 16.44
N VAL A 114 -19.08 -18.62 15.53
CA VAL A 114 -18.89 -18.95 14.10
C VAL A 114 -17.84 -18.04 13.49
N ASP A 115 -17.90 -16.73 13.79
CA ASP A 115 -16.92 -15.78 13.28
C ASP A 115 -15.50 -16.11 13.78
N ILE A 116 -15.37 -16.45 15.07
CA ILE A 116 -14.09 -16.80 15.69
C ILE A 116 -13.54 -18.09 15.09
N VAL A 117 -14.36 -19.14 14.98
CA VAL A 117 -13.95 -20.41 14.37
C VAL A 117 -13.51 -20.18 12.92
N ALA A 118 -14.28 -19.43 12.13
CA ALA A 118 -13.91 -19.11 10.75
C ALA A 118 -12.59 -18.35 10.66
N PHE A 119 -12.33 -17.41 11.57
CA PHE A 119 -11.05 -16.70 11.64
C PHE A 119 -9.90 -17.64 11.97
N LEU A 120 -10.05 -18.47 13.02
CA LEU A 120 -9.02 -19.42 13.43
C LEU A 120 -8.73 -20.44 12.34
N THR A 121 -9.75 -20.94 11.64
CA THR A 121 -9.58 -21.82 10.48
C THR A 121 -8.82 -21.10 9.35
N THR A 122 -9.18 -19.85 9.05
CA THR A 122 -8.45 -19.03 8.07
C THR A 122 -6.97 -18.89 8.45
N ALA A 123 -6.69 -18.55 9.72
CA ALA A 123 -5.34 -18.41 10.23
C ALA A 123 -4.58 -19.74 10.24
N ALA A 124 -5.23 -20.86 10.55
CA ALA A 124 -4.62 -22.19 10.52
C ALA A 124 -4.30 -22.66 9.09
N LEU A 125 -5.12 -22.29 8.10
CA LEU A 125 -4.88 -22.62 6.69
C LEU A 125 -3.80 -21.76 6.07
N LEU A 126 -3.86 -20.44 6.29
CA LEU A 126 -2.98 -19.47 5.60
C LEU A 126 -1.72 -19.12 6.40
N GLY A 127 -1.76 -19.24 7.73
CA GLY A 127 -0.64 -18.92 8.60
C GLY A 127 0.61 -19.75 8.31
N PRO A 128 0.54 -21.09 8.24
CA PRO A 128 1.68 -21.92 7.89
C PRO A 128 2.27 -21.58 6.52
N LEU A 129 1.42 -21.31 5.52
CA LEU A 129 1.86 -20.88 4.20
C LEU A 129 2.56 -19.52 4.24
N ALA A 130 2.03 -18.56 5.00
CA ALA A 130 2.64 -17.24 5.18
C ALA A 130 3.99 -17.33 5.90
N ILE A 131 4.11 -18.19 6.91
CA ILE A 131 5.37 -18.44 7.64
C ILE A 131 6.38 -19.14 6.73
N TYR A 132 5.96 -20.18 5.99
CA TYR A 132 6.83 -20.86 5.04
C TYR A 132 7.36 -19.90 3.97
N SER A 133 6.48 -19.08 3.38
CA SER A 133 6.83 -18.03 2.42
C SER A 133 7.84 -17.04 2.99
N ALA A 134 7.61 -16.61 4.24
CA ALA A 134 8.51 -15.72 4.96
C ALA A 134 9.90 -16.35 5.14
N VAL A 135 9.98 -17.58 5.67
CA VAL A 135 11.24 -18.32 5.84
C VAL A 135 11.95 -18.54 4.51
N GLN A 136 11.21 -18.86 3.43
CA GLN A 136 11.79 -18.96 2.09
C GLN A 136 12.42 -17.62 1.68
N ARG A 137 11.69 -16.51 1.78
CA ARG A 137 12.21 -15.15 1.46
C ARG A 137 13.44 -14.76 2.30
N GLN A 138 13.51 -15.22 3.55
CA GLN A 138 14.69 -15.03 4.40
C GLN A 138 15.95 -15.64 3.80
N GLY A 139 15.84 -16.86 3.24
CA GLY A 139 16.96 -17.50 2.54
C GLY A 139 17.50 -16.61 1.43
N GLY A 140 16.63 -15.97 0.66
CA GLY A 140 17.01 -15.15 -0.50
C GLY A 140 17.74 -13.91 -0.06
N ALA A 141 17.19 -13.24 0.95
CA ALA A 141 17.82 -12.07 1.55
C ALA A 141 19.24 -12.36 2.04
N SER A 142 19.50 -13.57 2.57
CA SER A 142 20.83 -13.97 3.01
C SER A 142 21.80 -14.39 1.89
N PHE A 143 21.31 -14.86 0.73
CA PHE A 143 22.16 -15.40 -0.33
C PHE A 143 22.50 -14.39 -1.44
N ASP A 144 21.56 -13.53 -1.82
CA ASP A 144 21.71 -12.62 -2.97
C ASP A 144 21.47 -11.13 -2.64
N GLY A 145 21.07 -10.82 -1.40
CA GLY A 145 20.75 -9.45 -0.96
C GLY A 145 19.48 -8.84 -1.61
N THR A 146 18.79 -9.60 -2.47
CA THR A 146 17.56 -9.19 -3.17
C THR A 146 16.30 -9.70 -2.49
N GLY A 147 16.38 -10.81 -1.75
CA GLY A 147 15.20 -11.46 -1.15
C GLY A 147 14.52 -12.48 -2.07
N ASP A 148 15.03 -12.66 -3.29
CA ASP A 148 14.43 -13.49 -4.32
C ASP A 148 15.05 -14.89 -4.37
N VAL A 149 14.57 -15.78 -3.51
CA VAL A 149 14.93 -17.20 -3.60
C VAL A 149 14.43 -17.84 -4.87
N GLN A 150 15.29 -18.63 -5.51
CA GLN A 150 14.95 -19.47 -6.66
C GLN A 150 14.41 -18.66 -7.84
N MET A 151 14.98 -17.46 -8.04
CA MET A 151 14.81 -16.72 -9.27
C MET A 151 16.04 -16.89 -10.16
N GLU A 152 15.81 -17.15 -11.44
CA GLU A 152 16.83 -17.02 -12.48
C GLU A 152 16.49 -15.80 -13.32
N ARG A 153 17.51 -15.05 -13.77
CA ARG A 153 17.26 -13.99 -14.75
C ARG A 153 17.05 -14.62 -16.11
N ASP A 154 15.92 -14.35 -16.72
CA ASP A 154 15.67 -14.73 -18.09
C ASP A 154 16.74 -14.07 -18.99
N PRO A 155 17.56 -14.85 -19.72
CA PRO A 155 18.65 -14.31 -20.53
C PRO A 155 18.18 -13.40 -21.67
N LEU A 156 16.91 -13.50 -22.09
CA LEU A 156 16.35 -12.67 -23.16
C LEU A 156 15.84 -11.31 -22.65
N THR A 157 15.27 -11.28 -21.45
CA THR A 157 14.58 -10.08 -20.93
C THR A 157 15.29 -9.44 -19.73
N GLY A 158 16.27 -10.13 -19.13
CA GLY A 158 16.94 -9.71 -17.90
C GLY A 158 16.06 -9.75 -16.65
N GLN A 159 14.76 -10.10 -16.80
CA GLN A 159 13.78 -10.11 -15.72
C GLN A 159 13.92 -11.39 -14.89
N PRO A 160 13.80 -11.29 -13.55
CA PRO A 160 13.94 -12.45 -12.71
C PRO A 160 12.63 -13.28 -12.72
N ILE A 161 12.76 -14.58 -12.91
CA ILE A 161 11.67 -15.54 -13.00
C ILE A 161 11.83 -16.64 -11.96
N TYR A 162 10.76 -16.99 -11.25
CA TYR A 162 10.78 -18.12 -10.32
C TYR A 162 10.94 -19.44 -11.09
N THR A 163 11.98 -20.22 -10.75
CA THR A 163 12.29 -21.51 -11.37
C THR A 163 11.88 -22.69 -10.51
N ASN A 164 12.04 -22.60 -9.18
CA ASN A 164 11.72 -23.70 -8.25
C ASN A 164 10.59 -23.36 -7.25
N THR A 165 9.92 -22.23 -7.43
CA THR A 165 8.76 -21.81 -6.63
C THR A 165 7.72 -21.10 -7.50
N THR A 166 6.62 -20.66 -6.90
CA THR A 166 5.61 -19.85 -7.58
C THR A 166 5.50 -18.48 -6.92
N GLY A 167 5.09 -17.47 -7.68
CA GLY A 167 4.77 -16.15 -7.12
C GLY A 167 3.70 -16.20 -6.01
N TYR A 168 2.82 -17.21 -6.04
CA TYR A 168 1.83 -17.44 -4.98
C TYR A 168 2.46 -17.79 -3.65
N ILE A 169 3.42 -18.72 -3.66
CA ILE A 169 4.16 -19.09 -2.46
C ILE A 169 5.05 -17.91 -2.05
N ALA A 170 5.75 -17.28 -3.01
CA ALA A 170 6.68 -16.21 -2.69
C ALA A 170 6.03 -14.94 -2.14
N GLU A 171 4.76 -14.65 -2.46
CA GLU A 171 4.04 -13.48 -1.92
C GLU A 171 3.15 -13.78 -0.71
N ALA A 172 2.98 -15.05 -0.34
CA ALA A 172 2.07 -15.44 0.75
C ALA A 172 2.46 -14.86 2.13
N HIS A 173 3.73 -14.47 2.36
CA HIS A 173 4.14 -13.75 3.58
C HIS A 173 3.32 -12.46 3.79
N SER A 174 2.80 -11.85 2.72
CA SER A 174 1.96 -10.64 2.77
C SER A 174 0.60 -10.90 3.46
N MET A 175 0.19 -12.17 3.60
CA MET A 175 -0.99 -12.58 4.36
C MET A 175 -0.81 -12.39 5.88
N GLY A 176 0.43 -12.27 6.37
CA GLY A 176 0.70 -12.04 7.80
C GLY A 176 0.10 -10.74 8.32
N LEU A 177 0.07 -9.69 7.48
CA LEU A 177 -0.50 -8.38 7.83
C LEU A 177 -2.02 -8.45 8.15
N PRO A 178 -2.90 -8.89 7.24
CA PRO A 178 -4.33 -8.98 7.54
C PRO A 178 -4.67 -10.00 8.63
N LEU A 179 -3.88 -11.08 8.77
CA LEU A 179 -4.10 -12.08 9.83
C LEU A 179 -3.83 -11.49 11.21
N THR A 180 -2.72 -10.75 11.37
CA THR A 180 -2.36 -10.12 12.65
C THR A 180 -3.29 -8.95 12.99
N LEU A 181 -3.67 -8.13 12.01
CA LEU A 181 -4.70 -7.09 12.19
C LEU A 181 -6.08 -7.71 12.53
N GLY A 182 -6.44 -8.81 11.85
CA GLY A 182 -7.66 -9.56 12.12
C GLY A 182 -7.71 -10.11 13.54
N LEU A 183 -6.60 -10.61 14.07
CA LEU A 183 -6.51 -11.06 15.46
C LEU A 183 -6.77 -9.93 16.45
N ILE A 184 -6.12 -8.77 16.25
CA ILE A 184 -6.36 -7.57 17.08
C ILE A 184 -7.84 -7.17 17.02
N TRP A 185 -8.43 -7.23 15.83
CA TRP A 185 -9.82 -6.88 15.59
C TRP A 185 -10.80 -7.83 16.29
N VAL A 186 -10.62 -9.15 16.14
CA VAL A 186 -11.45 -10.19 16.79
C VAL A 186 -11.32 -10.11 18.32
N CYS A 187 -10.10 -9.95 18.84
CA CYS A 187 -9.82 -9.82 20.26
C CYS A 187 -10.16 -8.43 20.83
N ARG A 188 -10.81 -7.55 20.06
CA ARG A 188 -11.23 -6.21 20.49
C ARG A 188 -10.09 -5.39 21.09
N PHE A 189 -8.90 -5.49 20.48
CA PHE A 189 -7.68 -4.79 20.89
C PHE A 189 -7.21 -5.14 22.32
N HIS A 190 -7.41 -6.39 22.75
CA HIS A 190 -6.77 -6.89 23.96
C HIS A 190 -5.23 -6.76 23.83
N PRO A 191 -4.49 -6.31 24.86
CA PRO A 191 -3.04 -6.06 24.75
C PRO A 191 -2.23 -7.25 24.20
N LEU A 192 -2.58 -8.48 24.59
CA LEU A 192 -1.89 -9.68 24.09
C LEU A 192 -2.09 -9.94 22.59
N SER A 193 -3.17 -9.44 22.00
CA SER A 193 -3.41 -9.59 20.55
C SER A 193 -2.44 -8.80 19.69
N PHE A 194 -1.72 -7.83 20.27
CA PHE A 194 -0.68 -7.07 19.59
C PHE A 194 0.64 -7.85 19.47
N ILE A 195 0.85 -8.91 20.25
CA ILE A 195 2.11 -9.67 20.23
C ILE A 195 2.40 -10.25 18.83
N PRO A 196 1.46 -10.92 18.14
CA PRO A 196 1.71 -11.42 16.79
C PRO A 196 1.96 -10.31 15.77
N PHE A 197 1.30 -9.16 15.90
CA PHE A 197 1.54 -8.01 15.03
C PHE A 197 2.94 -7.41 15.27
N ALA A 198 3.35 -7.26 16.52
CA ALA A 198 4.70 -6.83 16.87
C ALA A 198 5.76 -7.82 16.36
N GLY A 199 5.50 -9.12 16.49
CA GLY A 199 6.34 -10.18 15.92
C GLY A 199 6.44 -10.10 14.39
N PHE A 200 5.32 -9.85 13.71
CA PHE A 200 5.32 -9.59 12.26
C PHE A 200 6.19 -8.36 11.91
N VAL A 201 6.00 -7.22 12.58
CA VAL A 201 6.79 -6.00 12.33
C VAL A 201 8.27 -6.24 12.60
N ALA A 202 8.62 -6.88 13.72
CA ALA A 202 10.01 -7.20 14.08
C ALA A 202 10.65 -8.15 13.05
N TYR A 203 9.90 -9.14 12.58
CA TYR A 203 10.36 -10.05 11.54
C TYR A 203 10.60 -9.32 10.21
N ARG A 204 9.67 -8.44 9.79
CA ARG A 204 9.85 -7.61 8.59
C ARG A 204 11.03 -6.66 8.72
N ALA A 205 11.27 -6.13 9.91
CA ALA A 205 12.44 -5.31 10.20
C ALA A 205 13.73 -6.11 10.12
N TYR A 206 13.74 -7.34 10.67
CA TYR A 206 14.87 -8.27 10.60
C TYR A 206 15.23 -8.66 9.17
N LEU A 207 14.24 -8.88 8.30
CA LEU A 207 14.50 -9.16 6.89
C LEU A 207 15.10 -7.97 6.14
N GLY A 208 14.87 -6.73 6.59
CA GLY A 208 15.22 -5.49 5.87
C GLY A 208 14.47 -5.27 4.55
N TRP A 209 13.88 -6.33 3.99
CA TRP A 209 13.21 -6.31 2.71
C TRP A 209 11.68 -6.22 2.84
N GLY A 210 11.06 -5.52 1.89
CA GLY A 210 9.63 -5.22 1.93
C GLY A 210 9.22 -4.42 3.16
N ARG A 211 10.08 -3.49 3.59
CA ARG A 211 9.85 -2.50 4.67
C ARG A 211 8.55 -1.71 4.53
N TRP A 212 8.04 -1.54 3.31
CA TRP A 212 6.73 -0.96 3.04
C TRP A 212 5.59 -1.68 3.75
N ALA A 213 5.67 -3.00 3.94
CA ALA A 213 4.67 -3.76 4.69
C ALA A 213 4.57 -3.31 6.16
N ILE A 214 5.65 -2.79 6.75
CA ILE A 214 5.65 -2.21 8.10
C ILE A 214 4.80 -0.94 8.12
N ILE A 215 5.05 -0.01 7.18
CA ILE A 215 4.26 1.21 7.03
C ILE A 215 2.79 0.86 6.80
N MET A 216 2.49 -0.06 5.89
CA MET A 216 1.10 -0.45 5.60
C MET A 216 0.41 -1.07 6.81
N GLY A 217 1.10 -1.95 7.54
CA GLY A 217 0.55 -2.61 8.72
C GLY A 217 0.27 -1.61 9.83
N ILE A 218 1.20 -0.71 10.11
CA ILE A 218 1.05 0.32 11.13
C ILE A 218 -0.05 1.30 10.75
N LEU A 219 -0.11 1.75 9.50
CA LEU A 219 -1.17 2.63 9.03
C LEU A 219 -2.54 1.93 9.12
N GLY A 220 -2.63 0.65 8.75
CA GLY A 220 -3.85 -0.14 8.90
C GLY A 220 -4.30 -0.28 10.35
N LEU A 221 -3.36 -0.54 11.27
CA LEU A 221 -3.61 -0.55 12.71
C LEU A 221 -4.11 0.81 13.21
N VAL A 222 -3.47 1.91 12.80
CA VAL A 222 -3.89 3.26 13.19
C VAL A 222 -5.29 3.56 12.65
N LEU A 223 -5.63 3.20 11.41
CA LEU A 223 -6.98 3.36 10.88
C LEU A 223 -8.02 2.58 11.70
N LEU A 224 -7.70 1.34 12.11
CA LEU A 224 -8.56 0.58 13.02
C LEU A 224 -8.70 1.25 14.41
N MET A 225 -7.63 1.83 14.94
CA MET A 225 -7.66 2.59 16.20
C MET A 225 -8.48 3.89 16.07
N LEU A 226 -8.36 4.61 14.95
CA LEU A 226 -9.18 5.77 14.63
C LEU A 226 -10.66 5.38 14.52
N TYR A 227 -10.94 4.25 13.88
CA TYR A 227 -12.29 3.70 13.79
C TYR A 227 -12.86 3.39 15.18
N ARG A 228 -12.06 2.74 16.04
CA ARG A 228 -12.46 2.42 17.43
C ARG A 228 -12.70 3.68 18.25
N SER A 229 -11.81 4.66 18.14
CA SER A 229 -11.87 5.91 18.92
C SER A 229 -12.82 6.95 18.34
N ARG A 230 -13.49 6.63 17.22
CA ARG A 230 -14.47 7.48 16.53
C ARG A 230 -13.88 8.84 16.13
N THR A 231 -12.62 8.85 15.74
CA THR A 231 -11.93 10.06 15.27
C THR A 231 -11.53 9.93 13.81
N LYS A 232 -11.70 11.01 13.04
CA LYS A 232 -11.38 11.01 11.60
C LYS A 232 -9.95 11.44 11.26
N TRP A 233 -9.23 12.02 12.22
CA TRP A 233 -7.88 12.57 12.05
C TRP A 233 -6.90 11.94 13.04
N PHE A 234 -5.62 11.92 12.66
CA PHE A 234 -4.56 11.57 13.59
C PHE A 234 -4.56 12.51 14.79
N ARG A 235 -4.48 11.93 15.98
CA ARG A 235 -4.12 12.64 17.21
C ARG A 235 -2.61 12.85 17.26
N LEU A 236 -2.15 13.86 18.00
CA LEU A 236 -0.73 14.20 18.14
C LEU A 236 0.16 12.98 18.48
N TRP A 237 -0.31 12.10 19.38
CA TRP A 237 0.48 10.92 19.76
C TRP A 237 0.69 9.93 18.60
N HIS A 238 -0.22 9.84 17.62
CA HIS A 238 0.00 9.01 16.44
C HIS A 238 1.13 9.57 15.58
N VAL A 239 1.21 10.91 15.49
CA VAL A 239 2.30 11.60 14.77
C VAL A 239 3.62 11.39 15.49
N LEU A 240 3.63 11.49 16.83
CA LEU A 240 4.83 11.19 17.62
C LEU A 240 5.26 9.72 17.47
N ALA A 241 4.32 8.79 17.43
CA ALA A 241 4.60 7.37 17.18
C ALA A 241 5.09 7.08 15.76
N ALA A 242 4.81 7.96 14.78
CA ALA A 242 5.32 7.82 13.42
C ALA A 242 6.83 8.10 13.34
N ILE A 243 7.40 8.92 14.24
CA ILE A 243 8.83 9.27 14.24
C ILE A 243 9.73 8.02 14.35
N PRO A 244 9.59 7.13 15.36
CA PRO A 244 10.42 5.92 15.45
C PRO A 244 10.17 4.95 14.28
N VAL A 245 8.95 4.91 13.74
CA VAL A 245 8.61 4.07 12.58
C VAL A 245 9.33 4.56 11.32
N MET A 246 9.32 5.88 11.09
CA MET A 246 10.06 6.50 9.99
C MET A 246 11.56 6.32 10.17
N GLY A 247 12.08 6.44 11.40
CA GLY A 247 13.48 6.18 11.70
C GLY A 247 13.88 4.74 11.37
N LEU A 248 13.09 3.75 11.81
CA LEU A 248 13.29 2.35 11.46
C LEU A 248 13.22 2.15 9.94
N PHE A 249 12.24 2.75 9.27
CA PHE A 249 12.11 2.66 7.81
C PHE A 249 13.34 3.21 7.08
N THR A 250 13.88 4.35 7.51
CA THR A 250 15.10 4.96 6.97
C THR A 250 16.34 4.09 7.22
N VAL A 251 16.49 3.53 8.43
CA VAL A 251 17.62 2.66 8.76
C VAL A 251 17.62 1.43 7.86
N LEU A 252 16.48 0.73 7.77
CA LEU A 252 16.29 -0.39 6.84
C LEU A 252 16.37 0.03 5.37
N GLY A 253 16.08 1.31 5.11
CA GLY A 253 16.33 2.08 3.90
C GLY A 253 17.73 1.88 3.37
N ASN A 254 18.67 2.32 4.21
CA ASN A 254 20.09 2.49 3.90
C ASN A 254 20.91 1.22 4.16
N ASN A 255 20.57 0.47 5.21
CA ASN A 255 21.20 -0.80 5.53
C ASN A 255 20.13 -1.83 5.91
N ARG A 256 19.84 -2.73 4.97
CA ARG A 256 18.84 -3.80 5.12
C ARG A 256 19.23 -4.80 6.21
N ASP A 257 20.52 -4.97 6.44
CA ASP A 257 21.05 -5.91 7.41
C ASP A 257 21.25 -5.29 8.80
N ALA A 258 21.06 -3.97 8.95
CA ALA A 258 21.36 -3.26 10.20
C ALA A 258 20.72 -3.89 11.45
N PHE A 259 19.46 -4.32 11.34
CA PHE A 259 18.78 -4.96 12.46
C PHE A 259 19.28 -6.38 12.71
N ARG A 260 19.63 -7.12 11.65
CA ARG A 260 20.23 -8.45 11.74
C ARG A 260 21.61 -8.39 12.38
N ASP A 261 22.47 -7.47 11.92
CA ASP A 261 23.83 -7.31 12.41
C ASP A 261 23.86 -6.91 13.89
N VAL A 262 22.92 -6.05 14.31
CA VAL A 262 22.78 -5.70 15.74
C VAL A 262 22.32 -6.87 16.59
N LEU A 263 21.39 -7.68 16.09
CA LEU A 263 20.93 -8.88 16.82
C LEU A 263 21.98 -10.00 16.84
N ALA A 264 22.80 -10.11 15.79
CA ALA A 264 23.90 -11.05 15.71
C ALA A 264 25.11 -10.63 16.59
N GLY A 265 25.16 -9.36 17.01
CA GLY A 265 26.29 -8.79 17.74
C GLY A 265 27.44 -8.31 16.84
N ASP A 266 27.24 -8.34 15.52
CA ASP A 266 28.19 -7.89 14.50
C ASP A 266 28.26 -6.35 14.41
N ALA A 267 27.20 -5.66 14.87
CA ALA A 267 27.13 -4.21 14.93
C ALA A 267 26.64 -3.69 16.30
N PRO A 268 27.14 -2.53 16.78
CA PRO A 268 26.62 -1.93 18.00
C PRO A 268 25.21 -1.38 17.78
N ALA A 269 24.36 -1.44 18.83
CA ALA A 269 22.99 -0.91 18.78
C ALA A 269 22.89 0.57 18.38
N SER A 270 23.97 1.34 18.54
CA SER A 270 24.07 2.72 18.08
C SER A 270 23.91 2.87 16.56
N VAL A 271 24.14 1.82 15.76
CA VAL A 271 23.87 1.82 14.31
C VAL A 271 22.38 2.05 14.02
N LEU A 272 21.47 1.52 14.84
CA LEU A 272 20.02 1.76 14.69
C LEU A 272 19.61 3.20 15.05
N LEU A 273 20.47 3.92 15.77
CA LEU A 273 20.28 5.31 16.16
C LEU A 273 21.02 6.28 15.22
N LYS A 274 21.94 5.77 14.37
CA LYS A 274 22.66 6.57 13.39
C LYS A 274 21.80 6.72 12.13
N PHE A 275 21.23 7.89 11.97
CA PHE A 275 20.62 8.35 10.71
C PHE A 275 21.72 8.66 9.68
N ASN A 276 22.47 7.65 9.25
CA ASN A 276 23.51 7.84 8.24
C ASN A 276 22.86 7.85 6.85
N GLY A 277 22.52 9.04 6.35
CA GLY A 277 22.48 9.28 4.91
C GLY A 277 23.91 9.34 4.36
N GLY A 278 24.09 8.96 3.09
CA GLY A 278 25.41 8.75 2.47
C GLY A 278 26.40 9.90 2.64
N SER A 279 27.69 9.51 2.75
CA SER A 279 28.98 10.23 2.58
C SER A 279 29.16 11.75 2.79
N GLY A 280 28.18 12.53 3.25
CA GLY A 280 28.34 13.98 3.40
C GLY A 280 27.38 14.60 4.40
N SER A 281 27.87 14.86 5.61
CA SER A 281 27.28 15.76 6.61
C SER A 281 26.08 15.32 7.45
N GLY A 282 25.69 14.04 7.50
CA GLY A 282 24.90 13.49 8.63
C GLY A 282 23.62 14.24 8.99
N ARG A 283 22.93 14.84 8.01
CA ARG A 283 21.69 15.58 8.26
C ARG A 283 20.51 14.64 8.08
N ALA A 284 19.47 14.80 8.90
CA ALA A 284 18.19 14.12 8.74
C ALA A 284 17.57 14.31 7.34
N LEU A 285 18.00 15.36 6.62
CA LEU A 285 17.63 15.63 5.23
C LEU A 285 18.20 14.59 4.24
N ASP A 286 19.38 14.03 4.49
CA ASP A 286 20.03 13.06 3.59
C ASP A 286 19.24 11.75 3.53
N ALA A 287 18.46 11.44 4.57
CA ALA A 287 17.51 10.32 4.55
C ALA A 287 16.42 10.49 3.48
N LEU A 288 16.13 11.73 3.07
CA LEU A 288 15.17 12.05 2.01
C LEU A 288 15.79 11.97 0.60
N ALA A 289 17.11 11.78 0.51
CA ALA A 289 17.82 11.61 -0.76
C ALA A 289 17.58 10.22 -1.40
N GLY A 290 17.12 9.24 -0.61
CA GLY A 290 16.97 7.85 -1.04
C GLY A 290 15.94 7.61 -2.15
N GLN A 291 16.11 6.48 -2.85
CA GLN A 291 15.27 6.06 -3.98
C GLN A 291 13.78 5.88 -3.63
N ASP A 292 13.44 5.62 -2.37
CA ASP A 292 12.04 5.45 -1.92
C ASP A 292 11.16 6.69 -2.11
N LEU A 293 11.77 7.89 -2.18
CA LEU A 293 11.06 9.17 -2.36
C LEU A 293 11.33 9.82 -3.72
N ALA A 294 12.05 9.14 -4.61
CA ALA A 294 12.55 9.71 -5.87
C ALA A 294 11.58 9.56 -7.06
N ASN A 295 10.26 9.47 -6.80
CA ASN A 295 9.26 9.35 -7.87
C ASN A 295 9.23 10.57 -8.81
N PHE A 296 9.61 11.76 -8.33
CA PHE A 296 9.81 12.92 -9.21
C PHE A 296 10.93 12.65 -10.23
N ASP A 297 12.06 12.14 -9.78
CA ASP A 297 13.23 11.80 -10.61
C ASP A 297 12.86 10.73 -11.63
N PHE A 298 12.15 9.67 -11.20
CA PHE A 298 11.68 8.60 -12.08
C PHE A 298 10.69 9.11 -13.13
N LEU A 299 9.76 10.00 -12.73
CA LEU A 299 8.84 10.63 -13.68
C LEU A 299 9.61 11.49 -14.69
N ALA A 300 10.60 12.27 -14.26
CA ALA A 300 11.40 13.09 -15.16
C ALA A 300 12.12 12.25 -16.22
N TYR A 301 12.67 11.10 -15.82
CA TYR A 301 13.27 10.12 -16.73
C TYR A 301 12.24 9.54 -17.71
N ILE A 302 11.07 9.12 -17.22
CA ILE A 302 9.98 8.61 -18.08
C ILE A 302 9.55 9.64 -19.12
N LEU A 303 9.41 10.90 -18.72
CA LEU A 303 9.03 11.99 -19.62
C LEU A 303 10.13 12.32 -20.65
N TRP A 304 11.40 12.05 -20.33
CA TRP A 304 12.51 12.18 -21.26
C TRP A 304 12.52 11.03 -22.28
N VAL A 305 12.30 9.79 -21.83
CA VAL A 305 12.26 8.60 -22.69
C VAL A 305 11.02 8.58 -23.58
N VAL A 306 9.82 8.77 -22.99
CA VAL A 306 8.54 8.52 -23.66
C VAL A 306 7.82 9.83 -24.01
N PRO A 307 7.44 10.09 -25.29
CA PRO A 307 7.66 9.24 -26.46
C PRO A 307 8.95 9.57 -27.22
N LYS A 308 9.74 10.56 -26.78
CA LYS A 308 10.77 11.18 -27.64
C LYS A 308 11.86 10.19 -28.06
N GLN A 309 12.35 9.38 -27.12
CA GLN A 309 13.39 8.38 -27.37
C GLN A 309 12.79 7.02 -27.75
N SER A 310 11.64 6.68 -27.16
CA SER A 310 10.95 5.43 -27.48
C SER A 310 10.23 5.42 -28.84
N ALA A 311 10.02 6.59 -29.45
CA ALA A 311 9.20 6.79 -30.63
C ALA A 311 7.75 6.26 -30.54
N THR A 312 7.32 5.81 -29.36
CA THR A 312 6.00 5.22 -29.11
C THR A 312 5.60 5.30 -27.64
N TYR A 313 4.36 4.91 -27.36
CA TYR A 313 3.79 4.73 -26.02
C TYR A 313 3.52 3.24 -25.75
N THR A 314 3.22 2.87 -24.51
CA THR A 314 2.81 1.50 -24.15
C THR A 314 1.36 1.20 -24.48
N TRP A 315 0.53 2.21 -24.76
CA TRP A 315 -0.87 2.04 -25.17
C TRP A 315 -1.70 1.17 -24.19
N PHE A 316 -1.46 1.31 -22.89
CA PHE A 316 -2.10 0.54 -21.81
C PHE A 316 -1.88 -0.98 -21.87
N THR A 317 -1.00 -1.48 -22.74
CA THR A 317 -0.78 -2.93 -22.90
C THR A 317 -0.15 -3.59 -21.68
N GLN A 318 0.49 -2.83 -20.79
CA GLN A 318 1.00 -3.33 -19.52
C GLN A 318 -0.12 -3.88 -18.62
N TYR A 319 -1.35 -3.36 -18.72
CA TYR A 319 -2.49 -3.84 -17.96
C TYR A 319 -2.99 -5.23 -18.41
N LEU A 320 -2.59 -5.70 -19.59
CA LEU A 320 -2.89 -7.08 -20.03
C LEU A 320 -2.21 -8.11 -19.14
N GLN A 321 -1.17 -7.72 -18.40
CA GLN A 321 -0.51 -8.56 -17.42
C GLN A 321 -1.46 -9.05 -16.31
N LEU A 322 -2.58 -8.35 -16.05
CA LEU A 322 -3.64 -8.81 -15.14
C LEU A 322 -4.21 -10.17 -15.52
N PHE A 323 -4.19 -10.52 -16.81
CA PHE A 323 -4.75 -11.78 -17.31
C PHE A 323 -3.69 -12.87 -17.48
N THR A 324 -2.41 -12.50 -17.58
CA THR A 324 -1.32 -13.45 -17.82
C THR A 324 -0.53 -13.80 -16.56
N GLU A 325 -0.29 -12.83 -15.67
CA GLU A 325 0.55 -13.04 -14.48
C GLU A 325 -0.06 -14.04 -13.48
N PRO A 326 -1.38 -14.02 -13.18
CA PRO A 326 -1.98 -15.00 -12.26
C PRO A 326 -1.83 -16.45 -12.73
N ILE A 327 -1.66 -16.73 -14.01
CA ILE A 327 -1.56 -18.11 -14.50
C ILE A 327 -0.19 -18.68 -14.10
N PRO A 328 -0.08 -19.73 -13.26
CA PRO A 328 1.21 -20.32 -12.90
C PRO A 328 1.96 -20.83 -14.14
N ARG A 329 3.29 -20.70 -14.16
CA ARG A 329 4.12 -21.24 -15.28
C ARG A 329 3.99 -22.76 -15.44
N LEU A 330 3.60 -23.47 -14.38
CA LEU A 330 3.27 -24.91 -14.46
C LEU A 330 2.10 -25.19 -15.41
N LEU A 331 1.10 -24.28 -15.46
CA LEU A 331 -0.06 -24.40 -16.34
C LEU A 331 0.18 -23.74 -17.71
N TRP A 332 1.07 -22.74 -17.77
CA TRP A 332 1.46 -22.06 -19.02
C TRP A 332 2.97 -21.78 -19.05
N PRO A 333 3.79 -22.75 -19.49
CA PRO A 333 5.26 -22.63 -19.44
C PRO A 333 5.79 -21.42 -20.23
N GLY A 334 5.26 -21.20 -21.44
CA GLY A 334 5.65 -20.11 -22.34
C GLY A 334 4.94 -18.78 -22.06
N LYS A 335 4.38 -18.55 -20.87
CA LYS A 335 3.70 -17.27 -20.59
C LYS A 335 4.68 -16.08 -20.69
N PRO A 336 4.24 -14.91 -21.20
CA PRO A 336 5.08 -13.73 -21.26
C PRO A 336 5.66 -13.34 -19.90
N VAL A 337 6.87 -12.77 -19.90
CA VAL A 337 7.50 -12.17 -18.72
C VAL A 337 7.14 -10.69 -18.68
N GLY A 338 6.40 -10.26 -17.66
CA GLY A 338 5.88 -8.89 -17.56
C GLY A 338 4.70 -8.64 -18.51
N ALA A 339 4.68 -7.45 -19.12
CA ALA A 339 3.64 -7.06 -20.06
C ALA A 339 3.63 -7.97 -21.30
N PRO A 340 2.49 -8.58 -21.69
CA PRO A 340 2.40 -9.45 -22.86
C PRO A 340 2.79 -8.80 -24.18
N VAL A 341 2.54 -7.50 -24.29
CA VAL A 341 2.97 -6.67 -25.43
C VAL A 341 3.84 -5.56 -24.85
N LYS A 342 5.10 -5.51 -25.29
CA LYS A 342 6.10 -4.59 -24.75
C LYS A 342 6.54 -3.62 -25.84
N TRP A 343 5.92 -2.46 -25.87
CA TRP A 343 6.25 -1.39 -26.82
C TRP A 343 7.43 -0.52 -26.36
N VAL A 344 7.64 -0.43 -25.04
CA VAL A 344 8.69 0.40 -24.42
C VAL A 344 9.31 -0.40 -23.29
N ASP A 345 10.64 -0.51 -23.28
CA ASP A 345 11.43 -0.81 -22.09
C ASP A 345 12.20 0.44 -21.68
N LEU A 346 12.05 0.86 -20.43
CA LEU A 346 12.80 2.00 -19.89
C LEU A 346 14.29 1.68 -19.72
N ASN A 347 14.65 0.40 -19.62
CA ASN A 347 16.03 -0.06 -19.48
C ASN A 347 16.84 0.00 -20.78
N ASP A 348 16.18 0.15 -21.94
CA ASP A 348 16.85 0.34 -23.23
C ASP A 348 17.52 1.73 -23.33
N TYR A 349 17.15 2.67 -22.44
CA TYR A 349 17.58 4.07 -22.48
C TYR A 349 18.43 4.52 -21.29
N GLY A 350 18.67 3.62 -20.32
CA GLY A 350 19.31 3.94 -19.03
C GLY A 350 19.01 2.88 -17.98
N VAL A 351 19.44 3.11 -16.74
CA VAL A 351 19.27 2.12 -15.65
C VAL A 351 17.95 2.36 -14.93
N PHE A 352 16.92 1.56 -15.23
CA PHE A 352 15.60 1.66 -14.59
C PHE A 352 15.22 0.40 -13.77
N TYR A 353 16.18 -0.48 -13.51
CA TYR A 353 15.96 -1.70 -12.72
C TYR A 353 15.61 -1.37 -11.26
N ASN A 354 14.57 -2.04 -10.73
CA ASN A 354 14.05 -1.85 -9.37
C ASN A 354 13.55 -0.43 -9.05
N LEU A 355 13.35 0.42 -10.06
CA LEU A 355 12.73 1.73 -9.92
C LEU A 355 11.22 1.63 -10.16
N THR A 356 10.50 2.68 -9.76
CA THR A 356 9.03 2.69 -9.80
C THR A 356 8.53 3.76 -10.75
N THR A 357 7.50 3.43 -11.53
CA THR A 357 6.98 4.37 -12.54
C THR A 357 6.10 5.46 -11.96
N SER A 358 5.55 5.26 -10.76
CA SER A 358 4.44 6.04 -10.20
C SER A 358 3.17 5.99 -11.03
N LEU A 359 2.03 6.28 -10.40
CA LEU A 359 0.75 6.32 -11.10
C LEU A 359 0.70 7.36 -12.24
N PRO A 360 1.21 8.61 -12.07
CA PRO A 360 1.32 9.56 -13.17
C PRO A 360 2.25 9.09 -14.30
N GLY A 361 3.38 8.46 -13.97
CA GLY A 361 4.35 8.01 -14.96
C GLY A 361 3.85 6.82 -15.78
N ASP A 362 3.21 5.83 -15.15
CA ASP A 362 2.57 4.72 -15.85
C ASP A 362 1.46 5.19 -16.80
N GLY A 363 0.66 6.17 -16.36
CA GLY A 363 -0.32 6.82 -17.22
C GLY A 363 0.33 7.57 -18.38
N TRP A 364 1.42 8.32 -18.14
CA TRP A 364 2.15 9.00 -19.21
C TRP A 364 2.74 8.03 -20.23
N MET A 365 3.33 6.92 -19.77
CA MET A 365 3.85 5.87 -20.65
C MET A 365 2.76 5.33 -21.58
N SER A 366 1.51 5.30 -21.11
CA SER A 366 0.39 4.71 -21.85
C SER A 366 -0.06 5.54 -23.05
N ALA A 367 -0.18 6.86 -22.93
CA ALA A 367 -0.59 7.74 -24.03
C ALA A 367 -0.33 9.24 -23.74
N GLY A 368 0.80 9.57 -23.10
CA GLY A 368 1.17 10.93 -22.74
C GLY A 368 0.13 11.60 -21.84
N TRP A 369 -0.29 12.81 -22.19
CA TRP A 369 -1.31 13.57 -21.46
C TRP A 369 -2.63 12.82 -21.30
N ILE A 370 -3.11 12.20 -22.39
CA ILE A 370 -4.39 11.47 -22.37
C ILE A 370 -4.27 10.28 -21.43
N GLY A 371 -3.18 9.51 -21.56
CA GLY A 371 -2.95 8.32 -20.74
C GLY A 371 -2.85 8.66 -19.25
N MET A 372 -2.11 9.72 -18.92
CA MET A 372 -1.96 10.21 -17.55
C MET A 372 -3.30 10.66 -16.97
N ILE A 373 -4.06 11.51 -17.67
CA ILE A 373 -5.35 11.99 -17.17
C ILE A 373 -6.33 10.84 -16.98
N VAL A 374 -6.46 9.94 -17.97
CA VAL A 374 -7.37 8.78 -17.88
C VAL A 374 -7.01 7.90 -16.69
N THR A 375 -5.73 7.58 -16.50
CA THR A 375 -5.26 6.75 -15.39
C THR A 375 -5.60 7.40 -14.04
N MET A 376 -5.26 8.69 -13.88
CA MET A 376 -5.50 9.43 -12.64
C MET A 376 -6.99 9.58 -12.32
N VAL A 377 -7.82 9.84 -13.34
CA VAL A 377 -9.28 9.92 -13.18
C VAL A 377 -9.86 8.56 -12.83
N VAL A 378 -9.53 7.48 -13.56
CA VAL A 378 -10.08 6.14 -13.30
C VAL A 378 -9.73 5.67 -11.88
N VAL A 379 -8.47 5.80 -11.46
CA VAL A 379 -8.06 5.40 -10.11
C VAL A 379 -8.73 6.29 -9.06
N GLY A 380 -8.79 7.61 -9.29
CA GLY A 380 -9.51 8.53 -8.40
C GLY A 380 -10.98 8.16 -8.25
N LEU A 381 -11.66 7.83 -9.35
CA LEU A 381 -13.06 7.38 -9.35
C LEU A 381 -13.25 6.07 -8.57
N ILE A 382 -12.38 5.07 -8.77
CA ILE A 382 -12.45 3.78 -8.06
C ILE A 382 -12.28 3.99 -6.56
N LEU A 383 -11.21 4.68 -6.16
CA LEU A 383 -10.89 4.90 -4.74
C LEU A 383 -11.91 5.83 -4.06
N GLY A 384 -12.39 6.86 -4.75
CA GLY A 384 -13.48 7.72 -4.27
C GLY A 384 -14.76 6.93 -4.05
N ARG A 385 -15.17 6.07 -5.01
CA ARG A 385 -16.34 5.19 -4.82
C ARG A 385 -16.17 4.24 -3.65
N LEU A 386 -14.97 3.70 -3.45
CA LEU A 386 -14.68 2.83 -2.30
C LEU A 386 -14.84 3.59 -0.97
N HIS A 387 -14.37 4.84 -0.89
CA HIS A 387 -14.59 5.70 0.29
C HIS A 387 -16.08 5.96 0.53
N ARG A 388 -16.83 6.31 -0.52
CA ARG A 388 -18.28 6.49 -0.41
C ARG A 388 -18.95 5.21 0.08
N TRP A 389 -18.65 4.06 -0.53
CA TRP A 389 -19.18 2.76 -0.11
C TRP A 389 -18.89 2.47 1.36
N PHE A 390 -17.67 2.74 1.82
CA PHE A 390 -17.28 2.56 3.20
C PHE A 390 -18.21 3.38 4.12
N TRP A 391 -18.36 4.68 3.91
CA TRP A 391 -19.19 5.50 4.80
C TRP A 391 -20.70 5.29 4.67
N THR A 392 -21.20 4.91 3.49
CA THR A 392 -22.64 4.73 3.29
C THR A 392 -23.15 3.36 3.71
N SER A 393 -22.32 2.31 3.63
CA SER A 393 -22.76 0.93 3.86
C SER A 393 -21.72 0.06 4.56
N GLY A 394 -20.45 0.12 4.15
CA GLY A 394 -19.38 -0.73 4.67
C GLY A 394 -19.08 -0.50 6.16
N PHE A 395 -19.22 0.73 6.64
CA PHE A 395 -18.89 1.16 7.99
C PHE A 395 -19.68 0.40 9.06
N ARG A 396 -20.88 -0.08 8.72
CA ARG A 396 -21.74 -0.87 9.63
C ARG A 396 -21.40 -2.37 9.64
N ASN A 397 -20.43 -2.82 8.83
CA ASN A 397 -20.05 -4.23 8.71
C ASN A 397 -18.62 -4.45 9.22
N ARG A 398 -18.47 -5.32 10.23
CA ARG A 398 -17.19 -5.63 10.88
C ARG A 398 -16.10 -6.11 9.92
N TYR A 399 -16.46 -6.84 8.86
CA TYR A 399 -15.50 -7.32 7.86
C TYR A 399 -15.13 -6.23 6.88
N ALA A 400 -16.10 -5.42 6.45
CA ALA A 400 -15.86 -4.30 5.56
C ALA A 400 -14.95 -3.25 6.21
N VAL A 401 -15.08 -3.02 7.53
CA VAL A 401 -14.17 -2.16 8.29
C VAL A 401 -12.74 -2.68 8.27
N LEU A 402 -12.54 -3.97 8.59
CA LEU A 402 -11.21 -4.56 8.54
C LEU A 402 -10.63 -4.55 7.12
N PHE A 403 -11.43 -4.94 6.13
CA PHE A 403 -11.06 -4.93 4.72
C PHE A 403 -10.62 -3.54 4.27
N TYR A 404 -11.42 -2.52 4.55
CA TYR A 404 -11.13 -1.14 4.14
C TYR A 404 -9.88 -0.60 4.84
N CYS A 405 -9.74 -0.82 6.15
CA CYS A 405 -8.57 -0.36 6.91
C CYS A 405 -7.28 -1.10 6.52
N ALA A 406 -7.36 -2.36 6.10
CA ALA A 406 -6.21 -3.11 5.57
C ALA A 406 -5.89 -2.72 4.12
N PHE A 407 -6.90 -2.41 3.31
CA PHE A 407 -6.73 -2.05 1.90
C PHE A 407 -6.19 -0.62 1.71
N LEU A 408 -6.73 0.36 2.44
CA LEU A 408 -6.45 1.77 2.21
C LEU A 408 -4.93 2.10 2.26
N PRO A 409 -4.12 1.55 3.19
CA PRO A 409 -2.67 1.72 3.17
C PRO A 409 -2.02 1.20 1.88
N LEU A 410 -2.50 0.08 1.33
CA LEU A 410 -1.94 -0.51 0.09
C LEU A 410 -2.02 0.44 -1.10
N CYS A 411 -2.93 1.42 -1.09
CA CYS A 411 -2.99 2.46 -2.10
C CYS A 411 -1.68 3.25 -2.23
N LEU A 412 -0.88 3.41 -1.15
CA LEU A 412 0.43 4.05 -1.21
C LEU A 412 1.39 3.30 -2.16
N GLN A 413 1.33 1.97 -2.14
CA GLN A 413 2.11 1.13 -3.05
C GLN A 413 1.65 1.35 -4.50
N TRP A 414 0.35 1.49 -4.73
CA TRP A 414 -0.18 1.79 -6.06
C TRP A 414 0.24 3.17 -6.56
N PHE A 415 0.21 4.19 -5.69
CA PHE A 415 0.62 5.55 -6.04
C PHE A 415 2.11 5.60 -6.41
N ARG A 416 2.95 4.87 -5.66
CA ARG A 416 4.39 4.78 -5.85
C ARG A 416 4.79 3.96 -7.06
N ASP A 417 4.24 2.76 -7.22
CA ASP A 417 4.66 1.83 -8.27
C ASP A 417 4.01 2.19 -9.61
N GLY A 418 2.73 2.56 -9.59
CA GLY A 418 1.86 2.50 -10.77
C GLY A 418 1.54 1.06 -11.16
N ASN A 419 0.99 0.87 -12.37
CA ASN A 419 0.80 -0.44 -12.98
C ASN A 419 -0.10 -1.40 -12.14
N ILE A 420 0.01 -2.71 -12.37
CA ILE A 420 -0.87 -3.76 -11.82
C ILE A 420 -0.43 -4.31 -10.46
N THR A 421 0.66 -3.79 -9.87
CA THR A 421 1.25 -4.32 -8.64
C THR A 421 0.25 -4.31 -7.47
N ILE A 422 -0.65 -3.33 -7.43
CA ILE A 422 -1.73 -3.26 -6.43
C ILE A 422 -2.65 -4.49 -6.46
N VAL A 423 -2.88 -5.08 -7.63
CA VAL A 423 -3.75 -6.26 -7.75
C VAL A 423 -3.03 -7.46 -7.15
N LYS A 424 -1.73 -7.62 -7.45
CA LYS A 424 -0.89 -8.67 -6.86
C LYS A 424 -0.82 -8.55 -5.34
N PHE A 425 -0.31 -7.41 -4.84
CA PHE A 425 -0.17 -7.19 -3.40
C PHE A 425 -1.53 -7.16 -2.69
N GLY A 426 -2.52 -6.47 -3.27
CA GLY A 426 -3.88 -6.39 -2.75
C GLY A 426 -4.55 -7.76 -2.64
N PHE A 427 -4.35 -8.64 -3.63
CA PHE A 427 -4.86 -10.01 -3.57
C PHE A 427 -4.32 -10.75 -2.34
N PHE A 428 -2.99 -10.84 -2.17
CA PHE A 428 -2.42 -11.57 -1.02
C PHE A 428 -2.70 -10.90 0.32
N SER A 429 -2.73 -9.57 0.38
CA SER A 429 -3.00 -8.82 1.61
C SER A 429 -4.48 -8.78 2.00
N LEU A 430 -5.42 -9.10 1.11
CA LEU A 430 -6.85 -9.12 1.42
C LEU A 430 -7.46 -10.51 1.38
N LEU A 431 -6.81 -11.48 0.74
CA LEU A 431 -7.28 -12.87 0.65
C LEU A 431 -7.64 -13.47 2.01
N PRO A 432 -6.86 -13.29 3.09
CA PRO A 432 -7.25 -13.82 4.40
C PRO A 432 -8.60 -13.27 4.90
N ILE A 433 -8.89 -11.98 4.67
CA ILE A 433 -10.16 -11.38 5.07
C ILE A 433 -11.30 -11.94 4.21
N LEU A 434 -11.08 -12.09 2.90
CA LEU A 434 -12.07 -12.66 1.98
C LEU A 434 -12.37 -14.13 2.30
N LEU A 435 -11.35 -14.93 2.59
CA LEU A 435 -11.50 -16.33 2.99
C LEU A 435 -12.25 -16.43 4.32
N TRP A 436 -11.94 -15.56 5.29
CA TRP A 436 -12.66 -15.51 6.56
C TRP A 436 -14.16 -15.20 6.35
N ILE A 437 -14.49 -14.23 5.50
CA ILE A 437 -15.90 -13.93 5.15
C ILE A 437 -16.55 -15.16 4.50
N GLY A 438 -15.87 -15.80 3.55
CA GLY A 438 -16.36 -16.99 2.85
C GLY A 438 -16.64 -18.16 3.80
N LEU A 439 -15.69 -18.49 4.67
CA LEU A 439 -15.83 -19.54 5.68
C LEU A 439 -16.94 -19.23 6.68
N THR A 440 -17.06 -17.98 7.14
CA THR A 440 -18.17 -17.58 8.02
C THR A 440 -19.52 -17.85 7.36
N ARG A 441 -19.67 -17.49 6.08
CA ARG A 441 -20.92 -17.72 5.34
C ARG A 441 -21.19 -19.21 5.14
N ALA A 442 -20.16 -19.99 4.81
CA ALA A 442 -20.29 -21.43 4.62
C ALA A 442 -20.69 -22.17 5.90
N LEU A 443 -20.03 -21.86 7.03
CA LEU A 443 -20.34 -22.47 8.33
C LEU A 443 -21.77 -22.17 8.77
N ARG A 444 -22.24 -20.91 8.61
CA ARG A 444 -23.64 -20.54 8.87
C ARG A 444 -24.61 -21.25 7.94
N ALA A 445 -24.31 -21.35 6.64
CA ALA A 445 -25.18 -22.02 5.68
C ALA A 445 -25.35 -23.52 5.97
N TRP A 446 -24.35 -24.14 6.61
CA TRP A 446 -24.42 -25.54 7.04
C TRP A 446 -25.02 -25.75 8.43
N GLY A 447 -25.47 -24.68 9.11
CA GLY A 447 -25.99 -24.75 10.48
C GLY A 447 -24.94 -25.20 11.51
N ILE A 448 -23.66 -25.19 11.12
CA ILE A 448 -22.57 -25.62 12.00
C ILE A 448 -22.40 -24.54 13.05
N LEU A 449 -22.75 -24.87 14.30
CA LEU A 449 -22.70 -24.01 15.49
C LEU A 449 -23.85 -22.99 15.63
N ASP A 450 -24.97 -23.16 14.91
CA ASP A 450 -26.20 -22.37 15.14
C ASP A 450 -26.95 -22.78 16.42
N ASP A 451 -26.64 -23.97 16.95
CA ASP A 451 -27.03 -24.41 18.29
C ASP A 451 -26.16 -23.70 19.32
N ASP A 452 -26.62 -22.53 19.77
CA ASP A 452 -26.13 -21.93 21.00
C ASP A 452 -26.81 -22.64 22.19
N PRO A 453 -26.12 -23.51 22.95
CA PRO A 453 -26.68 -24.09 24.18
C PRO A 453 -26.94 -23.02 25.26
N LEU A 454 -26.51 -21.77 25.04
CA LEU A 454 -26.74 -20.62 25.90
C LEU A 454 -27.69 -19.59 25.28
N ARG A 455 -28.33 -19.88 24.13
CA ARG A 455 -29.47 -19.06 23.70
C ARG A 455 -30.47 -19.12 24.85
N PRO A 456 -30.78 -18.00 25.52
CA PRO A 456 -31.87 -18.02 26.49
C PRO A 456 -33.06 -18.56 25.72
N VAL A 457 -33.64 -19.66 26.20
CA VAL A 457 -34.95 -20.09 25.77
C VAL A 457 -35.81 -18.87 26.04
N VAL A 458 -36.11 -18.09 24.99
CA VAL A 458 -37.13 -17.06 25.07
C VAL A 458 -38.37 -17.88 25.37
N ALA A 459 -38.73 -17.94 26.65
CA ALA A 459 -39.96 -18.56 27.08
C ALA A 459 -41.03 -17.98 26.15
N GLN A 460 -41.71 -18.86 25.40
CA GLN A 460 -42.80 -18.40 24.55
C GLN A 460 -43.65 -17.46 25.39
N PRO A 461 -43.96 -16.25 24.91
CA PRO A 461 -44.76 -15.31 25.69
C PRO A 461 -45.97 -16.09 26.15
N ASN A 462 -46.11 -16.25 27.47
CA ASN A 462 -47.24 -16.93 28.06
C ASN A 462 -48.47 -16.35 27.38
N TYR A 463 -49.16 -17.17 26.58
CA TYR A 463 -50.48 -16.83 26.07
C TYR A 463 -51.35 -16.72 27.32
N VAL A 464 -51.39 -15.54 27.91
CA VAL A 464 -52.35 -15.20 28.95
C VAL A 464 -53.69 -15.22 28.25
N GLY A 465 -54.33 -16.38 28.29
CA GLY A 465 -55.68 -16.56 27.83
C GLY A 465 -56.54 -15.51 28.51
N ARG A 466 -56.98 -14.52 27.74
CA ARG A 466 -58.10 -13.67 28.14
C ARG A 466 -59.28 -14.61 28.36
N ARG A 467 -59.63 -14.88 29.62
CA ARG A 467 -60.96 -15.37 29.94
C ARG A 467 -61.94 -14.22 29.67
N PRO A 468 -63.03 -14.46 28.93
CA PRO A 468 -64.08 -13.48 28.79
C PRO A 468 -64.85 -13.38 30.11
N SER A 469 -65.00 -12.17 30.63
CA SER A 469 -66.03 -11.78 31.59
C SER A 469 -66.42 -10.35 31.32
#